data_AF-A0AB38DL04-F1
#
_entry.id   AF-A0AB38DL04-F1
#
_cell.length_a   1.000
_cell.length_b   1.000
_cell.length_c   1.000
_cell.angle_alpha   90.00
_cell.angle_beta   90.00
_cell.angle_gamma   90.00
#
_symmetry.space_group_name_H-M   'P 1'
#
loop_
_entity.id
_entity.type
_entity.pdbx_description
1 polymer ?
#
loop_
_entity_poly.entity_id
_entity_poly.type
_entity_poly.pdbx_seq_one_letter_code
_entity_poly.pdbx_strand_id
1 'polypeptide(L)'
;MDARKAIREVIESIPNLFGVTRKKTIGAEGETETIVYTQAQVADLIASILPDSLKVKGHMVIGPLPDIESVPDQPRRRYVRVPITSQPWSDGAVRISPHGDEVVIRNVPDRLHMQDVPALAAALMAAHSTWRPTRR
;
A
#
# COMPACT_ATOMS: atom_id res chain seq x y z
N MET A 1 -10.34 3.38 -14.00
CA MET A 1 -9.38 2.25 -13.92
C MET A 1 -9.90 1.27 -12.88
N ASP A 2 -9.92 -0.03 -13.19
CA ASP A 2 -10.41 -1.06 -12.27
C ASP A 2 -9.23 -1.74 -11.56
N ALA A 3 -8.96 -1.33 -10.32
CA ALA A 3 -7.89 -1.91 -9.50
C ALA A 3 -8.08 -3.42 -9.31
N ARG A 4 -9.33 -3.89 -9.24
CA ARG A 4 -9.63 -5.32 -9.10
C ARG A 4 -9.21 -6.10 -10.34
N LYS A 5 -9.47 -5.55 -11.54
CA LYS A 5 -9.02 -6.16 -12.81
C LYS A 5 -7.49 -6.29 -12.84
N ALA A 6 -6.77 -5.22 -12.48
CA ALA A 6 -5.31 -5.23 -12.47
C ALA A 6 -4.73 -6.27 -11.50
N ILE A 7 -5.26 -6.33 -10.26
CA ILE A 7 -4.88 -7.32 -9.26
C ILE A 7 -5.13 -8.73 -9.77
N ARG A 8 -6.32 -9.00 -10.32
CA ARG A 8 -6.67 -10.33 -10.83
C ARG A 8 -5.70 -10.78 -11.92
N GLU A 9 -5.45 -9.94 -12.92
CA GLU A 9 -4.55 -10.28 -14.02
C GLU A 9 -3.12 -10.54 -13.55
N VAL A 10 -2.65 -9.85 -12.50
CA VAL A 10 -1.34 -10.14 -11.90
C VAL A 10 -1.35 -11.52 -11.26
N ILE A 11 -2.35 -11.83 -10.42
CA ILE A 11 -2.45 -13.13 -9.74
C ILE A 11 -2.55 -14.28 -10.76
N GLU A 12 -3.34 -14.12 -11.82
CA GLU A 12 -3.47 -15.11 -12.91
C GLU A 12 -2.16 -15.36 -13.66
N SER A 13 -1.26 -14.38 -13.69
CA SER A 13 0.04 -14.50 -14.36
C SER A 13 1.15 -15.15 -13.52
N ILE A 14 0.90 -15.43 -12.22
CA ILE A 14 1.91 -16.02 -11.33
C ILE A 14 2.09 -17.50 -11.68
N PRO A 15 3.29 -17.93 -12.12
CA PRO A 15 3.54 -19.32 -12.45
C PRO A 15 3.56 -20.18 -11.18
N ASN A 16 3.06 -21.42 -11.29
CA ASN A 16 3.10 -22.42 -10.21
C ASN A 16 2.45 -21.97 -8.89
N LEU A 17 1.48 -21.06 -8.94
CA LEU A 17 0.88 -20.44 -7.76
C LEU A 17 0.33 -21.46 -6.75
N PHE A 18 -0.23 -22.58 -7.22
CA PHE A 18 -0.84 -23.60 -6.36
C PHE A 18 0.09 -24.79 -6.06
N GLY A 19 1.28 -24.83 -6.66
CA GLY A 19 2.20 -25.94 -6.52
C GLY A 19 3.08 -26.15 -7.74
N VAL A 20 4.05 -27.06 -7.60
CA VAL A 20 4.98 -27.42 -8.67
C VAL A 20 5.05 -28.93 -8.83
N THR A 21 5.04 -29.38 -10.08
CA THR A 21 5.30 -30.78 -10.43
C THR A 21 6.75 -30.89 -10.88
N ARG A 22 7.54 -31.75 -10.21
CA ARG A 22 8.95 -31.99 -10.53
C ARG A 22 9.24 -33.48 -10.67
N LYS A 23 10.24 -33.84 -11.46
CA LYS A 23 10.72 -35.23 -11.54
C LYS A 23 11.48 -35.58 -10.27
N LYS A 24 11.23 -36.74 -9.68
CA LYS A 24 11.99 -37.26 -8.54
C LYS A 24 13.43 -37.50 -8.97
N THR A 25 14.37 -37.02 -8.15
CA THR A 25 15.82 -37.11 -8.42
C THR A 25 16.50 -38.27 -7.68
N ILE A 26 15.80 -38.96 -6.76
CA ILE A 26 16.37 -40.06 -5.95
C ILE A 26 15.38 -41.24 -5.93
N GLY A 27 15.86 -42.43 -6.32
CA GLY A 27 15.19 -43.72 -6.10
C GLY A 27 14.12 -44.16 -7.11
N ALA A 28 13.68 -43.30 -8.03
CA ALA A 28 12.73 -43.66 -9.09
C ALA A 28 12.89 -42.71 -10.30
N GLU A 29 13.78 -43.06 -11.23
CA GLU A 29 13.91 -42.35 -12.50
C GLU A 29 12.58 -42.38 -13.26
N GLY A 30 11.95 -41.22 -13.45
CA GLY A 30 10.73 -41.05 -14.25
C GLY A 30 9.46 -40.72 -13.47
N GLU A 31 9.45 -40.86 -12.15
CA GLU A 31 8.29 -40.46 -11.33
C GLU A 31 8.21 -38.94 -11.15
N THR A 32 7.01 -38.38 -11.29
CA THR A 32 6.72 -36.96 -11.01
C THR A 32 6.13 -36.81 -9.61
N GLU A 33 6.74 -35.97 -8.78
CA GLU A 33 6.21 -35.52 -7.49
C GLU A 33 5.51 -34.17 -7.67
N THR A 34 4.27 -34.05 -7.19
CA THR A 34 3.54 -32.78 -7.15
C THR A 34 3.55 -32.25 -5.73
N ILE A 35 4.18 -31.10 -5.53
CA ILE A 35 4.18 -30.37 -4.27
C ILE A 35 3.06 -29.34 -4.35
N VAL A 36 2.05 -29.48 -3.49
CA VAL A 36 0.96 -28.50 -3.36
C VAL A 36 1.32 -27.50 -2.27
N TYR A 37 1.18 -26.21 -2.57
CA TYR A 37 1.46 -25.16 -1.60
C TYR A 37 0.31 -24.96 -0.62
N THR A 38 0.65 -24.64 0.63
CA THR A 38 -0.32 -24.25 1.65
C THR A 38 -0.85 -22.84 1.39
N GLN A 39 -2.00 -22.48 1.97
CA GLN A 39 -2.56 -21.13 1.84
C GLN A 39 -1.57 -20.03 2.26
N ALA A 40 -0.77 -20.26 3.31
CA ALA A 40 0.25 -19.32 3.75
C ALA A 40 1.35 -19.13 2.69
N GLN A 41 1.83 -20.22 2.10
CA GLN A 41 2.84 -20.18 1.04
C GLN A 41 2.32 -19.46 -0.22
N VAL A 42 1.06 -19.70 -0.59
CA VAL A 42 0.41 -18.98 -1.70
C VAL A 42 0.29 -17.49 -1.39
N ALA A 43 -0.13 -17.13 -0.17
CA ALA A 43 -0.25 -15.74 0.26
C ALA A 43 1.10 -15.01 0.24
N ASP A 44 2.17 -15.64 0.73
CA ASP A 44 3.53 -15.09 0.71
C ASP A 44 4.04 -14.90 -0.72
N LEU A 45 3.76 -15.86 -1.62
CA LEU A 45 4.13 -15.74 -3.03
C LEU A 45 3.40 -14.56 -3.70
N ILE A 46 2.10 -14.41 -3.47
CA ILE A 46 1.33 -13.27 -3.99
C ILE A 46 1.89 -11.96 -3.42
N ALA A 47 2.11 -11.89 -2.10
CA ALA A 47 2.59 -10.68 -1.44
C ALA A 47 3.97 -10.24 -1.95
N SER A 48 4.84 -11.18 -2.31
CA SER A 48 6.18 -10.86 -2.85
C SER A 48 6.19 -10.35 -4.29
N ILE A 49 5.21 -10.74 -5.12
CA ILE A 49 5.19 -10.41 -6.57
C ILE A 49 4.24 -9.25 -6.89
N LEU A 50 3.14 -9.15 -6.15
CA LEU A 50 2.02 -8.26 -6.48
C LEU A 50 2.42 -6.78 -6.51
N PRO A 51 3.18 -6.20 -5.54
CA PRO A 51 3.51 -4.77 -5.56
C PRO A 51 4.30 -4.35 -6.79
N ASP A 52 5.34 -5.09 -7.15
CA ASP A 52 6.18 -4.78 -8.31
C ASP A 52 5.43 -4.99 -9.63
N SER A 53 4.61 -6.05 -9.71
CA SER A 53 3.80 -6.32 -10.90
C SER A 53 2.72 -5.26 -11.12
N LEU A 54 2.09 -4.77 -10.04
CA LEU A 54 1.16 -3.64 -10.10
C LEU A 54 1.87 -2.37 -10.58
N LYS A 55 3.10 -2.12 -10.10
CA LYS A 55 3.90 -0.96 -10.51
C LYS A 55 4.19 -0.95 -12.01
N VAL A 56 4.52 -2.10 -12.61
CA VAL A 56 4.70 -2.24 -14.07
C VAL A 56 3.42 -1.89 -14.83
N LYS A 57 2.25 -2.17 -14.26
CA LYS A 57 0.94 -1.80 -14.82
C LYS A 57 0.50 -0.36 -14.52
N GLY A 58 1.37 0.46 -13.93
CA GLY A 58 1.07 1.85 -13.57
C GLY A 58 0.25 2.01 -12.28
N HIS A 59 0.15 0.97 -11.46
CA HIS A 59 -0.51 1.01 -10.15
C HIS A 59 0.54 1.05 -9.04
N MET A 60 0.41 1.99 -8.11
CA MET A 60 1.29 2.07 -6.94
C MET A 60 0.54 1.59 -5.70
N VAL A 61 1.11 0.59 -5.02
CA VAL A 61 0.67 0.22 -3.68
C VAL A 61 1.24 1.24 -2.71
N ILE A 62 0.36 1.97 -2.05
CA ILE A 62 0.74 2.82 -0.93
C ILE A 62 0.90 1.90 0.27
N GLY A 63 2.03 2.01 0.98
CA GLY A 63 2.32 1.25 2.19
C GLY A 63 1.32 1.52 3.32
N PRO A 64 1.62 1.12 4.56
CA PRO A 64 0.70 1.35 5.68
C PRO A 64 0.34 2.83 5.74
N LEU A 65 -0.96 3.11 5.84
CA LEU A 65 -1.43 4.47 6.01
C LEU A 65 -0.98 4.95 7.39
N PRO A 66 -0.33 6.11 7.50
CA PRO A 66 0.08 6.67 8.77
C PRO A 66 -1.13 6.95 9.67
N ASP A 67 -0.90 6.89 10.98
CA ASP A 67 -1.94 7.15 11.97
C ASP A 67 -2.46 8.58 11.90
N ILE A 68 -3.71 8.74 12.30
CA ILE A 68 -4.35 10.04 12.43
C ILE A 68 -4.21 10.49 13.89
N GLU A 69 -3.43 11.53 14.09
CA GLU A 69 -3.25 12.17 15.38
C GLU A 69 -4.34 13.21 15.64
N SER A 70 -4.58 13.50 16.91
CA SER A 70 -5.45 14.58 17.37
C SER A 70 -4.69 15.49 18.32
N VAL A 71 -4.94 16.80 18.22
CA VAL A 71 -4.35 17.76 19.16
C VAL A 71 -4.94 17.52 20.57
N PRO A 72 -4.12 17.44 21.63
CA PRO A 72 -4.62 17.40 23.00
C PRO A 72 -5.63 18.52 23.26
N ASP A 73 -6.71 18.19 23.96
CA ASP A 73 -7.82 19.11 24.29
C ASP A 73 -8.65 19.62 23.09
N GLN A 74 -8.32 19.21 21.85
CA GLN A 74 -9.05 19.59 20.65
C GLN A 74 -9.26 18.39 19.72
N PRO A 75 -10.11 17.41 20.11
CA PRO A 75 -10.28 16.15 19.39
C PRO A 75 -10.83 16.31 17.96
N ARG A 76 -11.43 17.46 17.64
CA ARG A 76 -11.88 17.80 16.27
C ARG A 76 -10.73 18.24 15.36
N ARG A 77 -9.56 18.57 15.91
CA ARG A 77 -8.36 18.93 15.14
C ARG A 77 -7.52 17.69 14.93
N ARG A 78 -7.78 17.03 13.81
CA ARG A 78 -7.08 15.81 13.40
C ARG A 78 -6.04 16.14 12.35
N TYR A 79 -4.91 15.45 12.38
CA TYR A 79 -3.86 15.61 11.39
C TYR A 79 -3.08 14.32 11.20
N VAL A 80 -2.38 14.24 10.07
CA VAL A 80 -1.49 13.15 9.73
C VAL A 80 -0.11 13.75 9.49
N ARG A 81 0.92 13.21 10.13
CA ARG A 81 2.29 13.70 9.96
C ARG A 81 2.85 13.27 8.62
N VAL A 82 3.66 14.16 8.04
CA VAL A 82 4.41 13.92 6.81
C VAL A 82 5.88 14.13 7.15
N PRO A 83 6.67 13.05 7.31
CA PRO A 83 8.12 13.20 7.46
C PRO A 83 8.69 13.78 6.17
N ILE A 84 9.52 14.82 6.28
CA ILE A 84 10.14 15.48 5.12
C ILE A 84 11.64 15.43 5.27
N THR A 85 12.30 14.73 4.35
CA THR A 85 13.75 14.52 4.39
C THR A 85 14.55 15.82 4.30
N SER A 86 14.05 16.84 3.57
CA SER A 86 14.71 18.15 3.48
C SER A 86 14.52 19.03 4.73
N GLN A 87 13.64 18.65 5.66
CA GLN A 87 13.37 19.39 6.89
C GLN A 87 13.25 18.43 8.09
N PRO A 88 14.31 17.69 8.45
CA PRO A 88 14.25 16.66 9.49
C PRO A 88 13.93 17.21 10.89
N TRP A 89 14.04 18.53 11.10
CA TRP A 89 13.68 19.20 12.34
C TRP A 89 12.22 19.66 12.42
N SER A 90 11.43 19.54 11.34
CA SER A 90 10.02 19.92 11.32
C SER A 90 9.22 18.98 10.43
N ASP A 91 8.23 18.31 11.01
CA ASP A 91 7.29 17.51 10.23
C ASP A 91 6.35 18.42 9.42
N GLY A 92 6.08 18.00 8.18
CA GLY A 92 4.90 18.43 7.45
C GLY A 92 3.64 17.81 8.07
N ALA A 93 2.47 18.34 7.72
CA ALA A 93 1.21 17.78 8.18
C ALA A 93 0.09 17.96 7.16
N VAL A 94 -0.75 16.93 7.04
CA VAL A 94 -2.07 17.02 6.42
C VAL A 94 -3.08 17.17 7.54
N ARG A 95 -3.67 18.36 7.67
CA ARG A 95 -4.69 18.66 8.68
C ARG A 95 -6.07 18.43 8.10
N ILE A 96 -6.93 17.73 8.83
CA ILE A 96 -8.31 17.47 8.45
C ILE A 96 -9.19 18.55 9.08
N SER A 97 -10.12 19.13 8.31
CA SER A 97 -11.08 20.09 8.84
C SER A 97 -11.89 19.50 10.00
N PRO A 98 -12.43 20.32 10.92
CA PRO A 98 -13.33 19.83 11.97
C PRO A 98 -14.55 19.08 11.43
N HIS A 99 -14.99 19.41 10.21
CA HIS A 99 -16.11 18.77 9.52
C HIS A 99 -15.71 17.49 8.77
N GLY A 100 -14.41 17.28 8.50
CA GLY A 100 -13.89 16.07 7.86
C GLY A 100 -14.07 16.04 6.34
N ASP A 101 -14.37 17.17 5.73
CA ASP A 101 -14.65 17.34 4.29
C ASP A 101 -13.48 17.98 3.53
N GLU A 102 -12.55 18.63 4.23
CA GLU A 102 -11.42 19.34 3.63
C GLU A 102 -10.11 18.94 4.31
N VAL A 103 -9.01 19.09 3.57
CA VAL A 103 -7.65 18.94 4.09
C VAL A 103 -6.81 20.18 3.79
N VAL A 104 -5.92 20.53 4.72
CA VAL A 104 -4.93 21.59 4.55
C VAL A 104 -3.53 21.00 4.73
N ILE A 105 -2.67 21.23 3.73
CA ILE A 105 -1.26 20.87 3.79
C ILE A 105 -0.49 21.98 4.51
N ARG A 106 0.26 21.65 5.55
CA ARG A 106 1.04 22.59 6.35
C ARG A 106 2.48 22.12 6.47
N ASN A 107 3.41 23.07 6.49
CA ASN A 107 4.84 22.83 6.68
C ASN A 107 5.43 21.83 5.66
N VAL A 108 4.81 21.72 4.48
CA VAL A 108 5.37 21.01 3.33
C VAL A 108 5.96 22.08 2.40
N PRO A 109 7.21 21.94 1.94
CA PRO A 109 7.81 22.89 1.01
C PRO A 109 7.03 22.97 -0.30
N ASP A 110 7.01 24.16 -0.92
CA ASP A 110 6.45 24.34 -2.27
C ASP A 110 7.15 23.46 -3.32
N ARG A 111 8.42 23.10 -3.06
CA ARG A 111 9.22 22.15 -3.84
C ARG A 111 9.50 20.92 -3.01
N LEU A 112 8.69 19.89 -3.18
CA LEU A 112 8.86 18.60 -2.52
C LEU A 112 9.82 17.69 -3.31
N HIS A 113 10.80 17.09 -2.63
CA HIS A 113 11.67 16.11 -3.26
C HIS A 113 10.87 14.85 -3.64
N MET A 114 11.21 14.24 -4.78
CA MET A 114 10.51 13.04 -5.28
C MET A 114 10.47 11.88 -4.27
N GLN A 115 11.45 11.79 -3.38
CA GLN A 115 11.50 10.77 -2.32
C GLN A 115 10.47 11.00 -1.21
N ASP A 116 10.01 12.24 -0.98
CA ASP A 116 9.02 12.58 0.06
C ASP A 116 7.58 12.53 -0.49
N VAL A 117 7.40 12.49 -1.81
CA VAL A 117 6.08 12.42 -2.46
C VAL A 117 5.23 11.25 -1.94
N PRO A 118 5.76 10.02 -1.79
CA PRO A 118 4.99 8.91 -1.23
C PRO A 118 4.50 9.16 0.20
N ALA A 119 5.29 9.84 1.03
CA ALA A 119 4.91 10.15 2.41
C ALA A 119 3.73 11.13 2.45
N LEU A 120 3.78 12.20 1.63
CA LEU A 120 2.65 13.14 1.50
C LEU A 120 1.41 12.45 0.92
N ALA A 121 1.57 11.62 -0.11
CA ALA A 121 0.47 10.88 -0.71
C ALA A 121 -0.19 9.93 0.30
N ALA A 122 0.60 9.18 1.07
CA ALA A 122 0.11 8.31 2.13
C ALA A 122 -0.69 9.09 3.19
N ALA A 123 -0.21 10.26 3.60
CA ALA A 123 -0.92 11.11 4.55
C ALA A 123 -2.25 11.65 4.02
N LEU A 124 -2.29 12.05 2.75
CA LEU A 124 -3.54 12.46 2.08
C LEU A 124 -4.53 11.29 1.99
N MET A 125 -4.05 10.09 1.66
CA MET A 125 -4.89 8.89 1.58
C MET A 125 -5.39 8.44 2.96
N ALA A 126 -4.55 8.56 4.00
CA ALA A 126 -4.96 8.34 5.39
C ALA A 126 -6.06 9.32 5.80
N ALA A 127 -5.92 10.62 5.49
CA ALA A 127 -6.96 11.60 5.73
C ALA A 127 -8.26 11.27 4.97
N HIS A 128 -8.15 10.94 3.67
CA HIS A 128 -9.29 10.55 2.83
C HIS A 128 -10.00 9.29 3.34
N SER A 129 -9.30 8.32 3.95
CA SER A 129 -9.92 7.13 4.53
C SER A 129 -10.92 7.44 5.64
N THR A 130 -10.81 8.61 6.28
CA THR A 130 -11.75 9.08 7.30
C THR A 130 -12.98 9.75 6.71
N TRP A 131 -12.93 10.11 5.44
CA TRP A 131 -14.00 10.83 4.77
C TRP A 131 -15.20 9.91 4.61
N ARG A 132 -16.35 10.38 5.11
CA ARG A 132 -17.65 9.73 4.92
C ARG A 132 -18.49 10.65 4.06
N PRO A 133 -18.58 10.40 2.74
CA PRO A 133 -19.54 11.14 1.93
C PRO A 133 -20.92 10.90 2.52
N THR A 134 -21.65 11.98 2.83
CA THR A 134 -23.05 11.89 3.22
C THR A 134 -23.74 11.13 2.10
N ARG A 135 -24.29 9.95 2.40
CA ARG A 135 -25.09 9.19 1.42
C ARG A 135 -26.21 10.13 0.97
N ARG A 136 -26.13 10.59 -0.29
CA ARG A 136 -27.25 11.27 -0.95
C ARG A 136 -28.31 10.24 -1.30
#